data_AF-X1K2V5-F1
#
_entry.id   AF-X1K2V5-F1
#
_cell.length_a   1.000
_cell.length_b   1.000
_cell.length_c   1.000
_cell.angle_alpha   90.00
_cell.angle_beta   90.00
_cell.angle_gamma   90.00
#
_symmetry.space_group_name_H-M   'P 1'
#
loop_
_entity.id
_entity.type
_entity.pdbx_description
1 polymer ?
#
loop_
_entity_poly.entity_id
_entity_poly.type
_entity_poly.pdbx_seq_one_letter_code
_entity_poly.pdbx_strand_id
1 'polypeptide(L)'
;MGIKRKYELITKAEFARRMSVSPPRVSALIKKGMIQARKDGKINFEQAKQILEDNRATSSISLMKSPSYLEARRKREILKFESAEIELRNKKKGLIEREEAIKMCADIITIS
;
A
#
# COMPACT_ATOMS: atom_id res chain seq x y z
N MET A 1 8.59 38.35 -22.32
CA MET A 1 9.99 37.89 -22.14
C MET A 1 10.00 36.69 -21.21
N GLY A 2 10.20 35.48 -21.73
CA GLY A 2 10.17 34.25 -20.92
C GLY A 2 11.44 34.11 -20.09
N ILE A 3 11.29 34.03 -18.77
CA ILE A 3 12.39 33.78 -17.82
C ILE A 3 12.94 32.38 -18.11
N LYS A 4 14.02 32.28 -18.89
CA LYS A 4 14.78 31.03 -19.04
C LYS A 4 15.50 30.78 -17.71
N ARG A 5 14.82 30.14 -16.75
CA ARG A 5 15.48 29.59 -15.57
C ARG A 5 16.60 28.67 -16.07
N LYS A 6 17.85 29.03 -15.78
CA LYS A 6 19.01 28.17 -16.07
C LYS A 6 18.90 26.96 -15.15
N TYR A 7 18.41 25.85 -15.67
CA TYR A 7 18.41 24.58 -14.96
C TYR A 7 19.73 23.87 -15.24
N GLU A 8 20.43 23.47 -14.19
CA GLU A 8 21.66 22.72 -14.31
C GLU A 8 21.36 21.28 -14.74
N LEU A 9 21.94 20.87 -15.88
CA LEU A 9 21.79 19.52 -16.43
C LEU A 9 23.06 18.72 -16.15
N ILE A 10 22.95 17.72 -15.29
CA ILE A 10 24.09 16.91 -14.86
C ILE A 10 23.85 15.43 -15.15
N THR A 11 24.93 14.65 -15.14
CA THR A 11 24.85 13.19 -15.35
C THR A 11 24.34 12.46 -14.10
N LYS A 12 23.86 11.23 -14.26
CA LYS A 12 23.47 10.35 -13.13
C LYS A 12 24.59 10.22 -12.09
N ALA A 13 25.82 10.03 -12.56
CA ALA A 13 26.99 9.83 -11.70
C ALA A 13 27.35 11.10 -10.93
N GLU A 14 27.22 12.26 -11.57
CA GLU A 14 27.46 13.55 -10.93
C GLU A 14 26.37 13.90 -9.92
N PHE A 15 25.10 13.64 -10.26
CA PHE A 15 23.97 13.79 -9.33
C PHE A 15 24.15 12.91 -8.09
N ALA A 16 24.53 11.65 -8.28
CA ALA A 16 24.80 10.73 -7.18
C ALA A 16 25.88 11.25 -6.23
N ARG A 17 26.98 11.78 -6.77
CA ARG A 17 28.08 12.37 -5.98
C ARG A 17 27.62 13.60 -5.19
N ARG A 18 26.94 14.56 -5.84
CA ARG A 18 26.50 15.80 -5.18
C ARG A 18 25.49 15.55 -4.06
N MET A 19 24.58 14.61 -4.27
CA MET A 19 23.54 14.28 -3.28
C MET A 19 23.98 13.25 -2.23
N SER A 20 25.24 12.80 -2.28
CA SER A 20 25.79 11.74 -1.40
C SER A 20 24.90 10.49 -1.36
N VAL A 21 24.44 10.05 -2.54
CA VAL A 21 23.61 8.85 -2.71
C VAL A 21 24.28 7.87 -3.66
N SER A 22 23.99 6.57 -3.50
CA SER A 22 24.58 5.55 -4.36
C SER A 22 24.02 5.65 -5.81
N PRO A 23 24.85 5.42 -6.85
CA PRO A 23 24.39 5.40 -8.24
C PRO A 23 23.23 4.41 -8.52
N PRO A 24 23.18 3.22 -7.89
CA PRO A 24 22.02 2.33 -7.99
C PRO A 24 20.74 2.97 -7.45
N ARG A 25 20.80 3.75 -6.36
CA ARG A 25 19.63 4.42 -5.79
C ARG A 25 19.05 5.44 -6.77
N VAL A 26 19.89 6.25 -7.40
CA VAL A 26 19.45 7.19 -8.45
C VAL A 26 18.83 6.46 -9.62
N SER A 27 19.43 5.35 -10.06
CA SER A 27 18.90 4.51 -11.15
C SER A 27 17.53 3.93 -10.81
N ALA A 28 17.32 3.49 -9.56
CA ALA A 28 16.03 3.00 -9.09
C ALA A 28 14.95 4.10 -9.09
N LEU A 29 15.29 5.33 -8.69
CA LEU A 29 14.35 6.47 -8.73
C LEU A 29 13.97 6.85 -10.16
N ILE A 30 14.91 6.77 -11.10
CA ILE A 30 14.63 6.99 -12.53
C ILE A 30 13.74 5.87 -13.07
N LYS A 31 14.03 4.60 -12.73
CA LYS A 31 13.21 3.44 -13.15
C LYS A 31 11.77 3.53 -12.63
N LYS A 32 11.58 4.07 -11.42
CA LYS A 32 10.26 4.34 -10.84
C LYS A 32 9.54 5.55 -11.44
N GLY A 33 10.16 6.25 -12.40
CA GLY A 33 9.60 7.46 -13.00
C GLY A 33 9.61 8.69 -12.09
N MET A 34 10.26 8.61 -10.93
CA MET A 34 10.32 9.73 -9.97
C MET A 34 11.28 10.81 -10.44
N ILE A 35 12.48 10.42 -10.89
CA ILE A 35 13.45 11.36 -11.48
C ILE A 35 13.38 11.23 -13.00
N GLN A 36 13.09 12.34 -13.68
CA GLN A 36 13.06 12.38 -15.14
C GLN A 36 14.48 12.53 -15.69
N ALA A 37 14.95 11.49 -16.39
CA ALA A 37 16.14 11.57 -17.22
C ALA A 37 15.73 11.95 -18.65
N ARG A 38 16.45 12.90 -19.26
CA ARG A 38 16.29 13.23 -20.68
C ARG A 38 16.85 12.12 -21.57
N LYS A 39 16.53 12.19 -22.87
CA LYS A 39 17.03 11.26 -23.89
C LYS A 39 18.57 11.24 -24.00
N ASP A 40 19.23 12.34 -23.62
CA ASP A 40 20.70 12.47 -23.54
C ASP A 40 21.30 11.90 -22.25
N GLY A 41 20.48 11.30 -21.37
CA GLY A 41 20.91 10.72 -20.10
C GLY A 41 21.18 11.74 -19.00
N LYS A 42 20.95 13.04 -19.24
CA LYS A 42 21.12 14.10 -18.24
C LYS A 42 19.86 14.29 -17.40
N ILE A 43 20.06 14.78 -16.19
CA ILE A 43 19.03 15.03 -15.19
C ILE A 43 19.05 16.51 -14.84
N ASN A 44 17.88 17.11 -14.65
CA ASN A 44 17.75 18.43 -14.06
C ASN A 44 18.03 18.36 -12.55
N PHE A 45 19.13 18.98 -12.11
CA PHE A 45 19.60 18.90 -10.73
C PHE A 45 18.54 19.38 -9.73
N GLU A 46 17.97 20.57 -9.95
CA GLU A 46 17.04 21.21 -9.02
C GLU A 46 15.77 20.37 -8.83
N GLN A 47 15.18 19.91 -9.94
CA GLN A 47 13.98 19.06 -9.91
C GLN A 47 14.26 17.73 -9.21
N ALA A 48 15.38 17.08 -9.54
CA ALA A 48 15.72 15.79 -8.96
C ALA A 48 16.10 15.89 -7.48
N LYS A 49 16.72 17.00 -7.05
CA LYS A 49 17.03 17.29 -5.65
C LYS A 49 15.74 17.39 -4.82
N GLN A 50 14.78 18.19 -5.28
CA GLN A 50 13.52 18.39 -4.57
C GLN A 50 12.75 17.06 -4.40
N ILE A 51 12.65 16.27 -5.46
CA ILE A 51 11.99 14.94 -5.42
C ILE A 51 12.67 13.99 -4.43
N LEU A 52 14.00 14.09 -4.30
CA LEU A 52 14.76 13.24 -3.38
C LEU A 52 14.54 13.66 -1.91
N GLU A 53 14.46 14.96 -1.66
CA GLU A 53 14.12 15.52 -0.34
C GLU A 53 12.68 15.17 0.06
N ASP A 54 11.71 15.30 -0.86
CA ASP A 54 10.31 14.93 -0.65
C ASP A 54 10.16 13.43 -0.35
N ASN A 55 10.91 12.58 -1.05
CA ASN A 55 10.94 11.14 -0.79
C ASN A 55 11.53 10.81 0.59
N ARG A 56 12.57 11.53 1.02
CA ARG A 56 13.13 11.35 2.37
C ARG A 56 12.10 11.74 3.43
N ALA A 57 11.44 12.88 3.28
CA ALA A 57 10.40 13.35 4.20
C ALA A 57 9.19 12.39 4.25
N THR A 58 8.77 11.84 3.10
CA THR A 58 7.66 10.88 3.07
C THR A 58 8.02 9.56 3.77
N SER A 59 9.26 9.10 3.59
CA SER A 59 9.74 7.86 4.23
C SER A 59 9.81 7.95 5.75
N SER A 60 10.22 9.10 6.31
CA SER A 60 10.22 9.31 7.76
C SER A 60 8.79 9.37 8.32
N ILE A 61 7.85 9.98 7.60
CA ILE A 61 6.43 9.99 7.99
C ILE A 61 5.83 8.56 7.94
N SER A 62 6.18 7.74 6.94
CA SER A 62 5.68 6.36 6.84
C SER A 62 6.19 5.47 7.97
N LEU A 63 7.42 5.67 8.45
CA LEU A 63 7.96 4.95 9.60
C LEU A 63 7.20 5.31 10.88
N MET A 64 6.73 6.55 11.02
CA MET A 64 5.90 6.98 12.14
C MET A 64 4.43 6.54 12.05
N LYS A 65 3.94 6.17 10.86
CA LYS A 65 2.57 5.70 10.64
C LYS A 65 2.39 4.19 10.74
N SER A 66 3.46 3.44 10.99
CA SER A 66 3.37 2.01 11.21
C SER A 66 2.80 1.79 12.62
N PRO A 67 1.58 1.22 12.78
CA PRO A 67 1.06 0.94 14.11
C PRO A 67 2.07 0.08 14.86
N SER A 68 2.28 0.40 16.13
CA SER A 68 3.20 -0.37 16.98
C SER A 68 2.83 -1.85 16.89
N TYR A 69 3.82 -2.75 16.96
CA TYR A 69 3.57 -4.20 16.91
C TYR A 69 2.44 -4.63 17.86
N LEU A 70 2.35 -3.99 19.03
CA LEU A 70 1.28 -4.20 20.01
C LEU A 70 -0.11 -3.78 19.50
N GLU A 71 -0.21 -2.68 18.77
CA GLU A 71 -1.46 -2.20 18.17
C GLU A 71 -1.89 -3.10 17.01
N ALA A 72 -0.93 -3.52 16.17
CA ALA A 72 -1.20 -4.47 15.08
C ALA A 72 -1.70 -5.83 15.63
N ARG A 73 -1.10 -6.30 16.73
CA ARG A 73 -1.53 -7.53 17.42
C ARG A 73 -2.94 -7.39 17.99
N ARG A 74 -3.23 -6.30 18.71
CA ARG A 74 -4.56 -6.04 19.27
C ARG A 74 -5.63 -5.99 18.18
N LYS A 75 -5.36 -5.31 17.07
CA LYS A 75 -6.28 -5.22 15.93
C LYS A 75 -6.56 -6.60 15.32
N ARG A 76 -5.55 -7.47 15.23
CA ARG A 76 -5.71 -8.85 14.75
C ARG A 76 -6.62 -9.67 15.67
N GLU A 77 -6.47 -9.54 16.99
CA GLU A 77 -7.30 -10.28 17.96
C GLU A 77 -8.77 -9.87 17.87
N ILE A 78 -9.05 -8.57 17.73
CA ILE A 78 -10.41 -8.04 17.55
C ILE A 78 -11.03 -8.59 16.25
N LEU A 79 -10.33 -8.46 15.13
CA LEU A 79 -10.83 -8.94 13.83
C LEU A 79 -11.08 -10.45 13.84
N LYS A 80 -10.26 -11.21 14.55
CA LYS A 80 -10.46 -12.66 14.72
C LYS A 80 -11.77 -12.95 15.46
N PHE A 81 -12.04 -12.22 16.54
CA PHE A 81 -13.28 -12.38 17.29
C PHE A 81 -14.51 -12.01 16.44
N GLU A 82 -14.48 -10.87 15.76
CA GLU A 82 -15.56 -10.43 14.87
C GLU A 82 -15.86 -11.46 13.75
N SER A 83 -14.80 -12.03 13.15
CA SER A 83 -14.98 -13.06 12.12
C SER A 83 -15.66 -14.32 12.66
N ALA A 84 -15.35 -14.73 13.90
CA ALA A 84 -15.97 -15.89 14.54
C ALA A 84 -17.45 -15.64 14.84
N GLU A 85 -17.84 -14.43 15.26
CA GLU A 85 -19.24 -14.08 15.47
C GLU A 85 -20.04 -14.10 14.16
N ILE A 86 -19.45 -13.58 13.07
CA ILE A 86 -20.08 -13.60 11.75
C ILE A 86 -20.29 -15.05 11.28
N GLU A 87 -19.28 -15.92 11.46
CA GLU A 87 -19.42 -17.34 11.13
C GLU A 87 -20.52 -18.02 11.94
N LEU A 88 -20.59 -17.78 13.26
CA LEU A 88 -21.66 -18.32 14.11
C LEU A 88 -23.04 -17.82 13.67
N ARG A 89 -23.16 -16.53 13.35
CA ARG A 89 -24.40 -15.94 12.84
C ARG A 89 -24.83 -16.57 11.51
N ASN A 90 -23.89 -16.79 10.60
CA ASN A 90 -24.18 -17.41 9.30
C ASN A 90 -24.59 -18.87 9.46
N LYS A 91 -23.90 -19.63 10.32
CA LYS A 91 -24.29 -21.01 10.66
C LYS A 91 -25.70 -21.04 11.23
N LYS A 92 -26.05 -20.13 12.14
CA LYS A 92 -27.40 -20.03 12.71
C LYS A 92 -28.48 -19.69 11.67
N LYS A 93 -28.20 -18.79 10.72
CA LYS A 93 -29.16 -18.46 9.64
C LYS A 93 -29.45 -19.62 8.69
N GLY A 94 -28.52 -20.56 8.54
CA GLY A 94 -28.71 -21.76 7.73
C GLY A 94 -29.37 -22.93 8.49
N LEU A 95 -29.65 -22.75 9.78
CA LEU A 95 -30.36 -23.74 10.58
C LEU A 95 -31.85 -23.41 10.57
N ILE A 96 -32.65 -24.40 10.23
CA ILE A 96 -34.10 -24.40 10.42
C ILE A 96 -34.41 -24.89 11.83
N GLU A 97 -35.50 -24.40 12.41
CA GLU A 97 -35.94 -24.88 13.71
C GLU A 97 -36.42 -26.33 13.62
N ARG A 98 -36.26 -27.09 14.71
CA ARG A 98 -36.56 -28.53 14.75
C ARG A 98 -38.00 -28.83 14.32
N GLU A 99 -38.93 -27.97 14.72
CA GLU A 99 -40.36 -28.11 14.41
C GLU A 99 -40.65 -27.95 12.92
N GLU A 100 -39.97 -27.01 12.25
CA GLU A 100 -40.09 -26.80 10.80
C GLU A 100 -39.44 -27.93 10.01
N ALA A 101 -38.30 -28.46 10.49
CA ALA A 101 -37.66 -29.63 9.90
C ALA A 101 -38.57 -30.87 9.94
N ILE A 102 -39.26 -31.10 11.06
CA ILE A 102 -40.21 -32.22 11.22
C ILE A 102 -41.38 -32.06 10.26
N LYS A 103 -41.94 -30.85 10.11
CA LYS A 103 -43.03 -30.59 9.15
C LYS A 103 -42.60 -30.84 7.70
N MET A 104 -41.45 -30.32 7.28
CA MET A 104 -40.94 -30.57 5.92
C MET A 104 -40.72 -32.06 5.65
N CYS A 105 -40.20 -32.81 6.62
CA CYS A 105 -40.03 -34.26 6.48
C CYS A 105 -41.38 -34.99 6.41
N ALA A 106 -42.36 -34.58 7.22
CA ALA A 106 -43.71 -35.16 7.20
C ALA A 106 -44.43 -34.91 5.87
N ASP A 107 -44.29 -33.71 5.30
CA ASP A 107 -44.87 -33.34 4.00
C ASP A 107 -44.25 -34.14 2.84
N ILE A 108 -42.94 -34.48 2.91
CA ILE A 108 -42.29 -35.34 1.92
C ILE A 108 -42.83 -36.78 1.98
N ILE A 109 -43.11 -37.28 3.19
CA ILE A 109 -43.60 -38.65 3.40
C ILE A 109 -45.05 -38.81 2.92
N THR A 110 -45.89 -37.77 3.02
CA THR A 110 -47.30 -37.81 2.58
C THR A 110 -47.52 -37.63 1.08
N ILE A 111 -46.48 -37.19 0.34
CA ILE A 111 -46.54 -37.04 -1.13
C ILE A 111 -46.06 -38.33 -1.86
N SER A 112 -45.50 -39.31 -1.14
CA SER A 112 -45.16 -40.66 -1.67
C SER A 112 -46.30 -41.65 -1.44
#